data_AF-A0A1X7IAK1-F1
#
_entry.id   AF-A0A1X7IAK1-F1
#
_cell.length_a   1.000
_cell.length_b   1.000
_cell.length_c   1.000
_cell.angle_alpha   90.00
_cell.angle_beta   90.00
_cell.angle_gamma   90.00
#
_symmetry.space_group_name_H-M   'P 1'
#
loop_
_entity.id
_entity.type
_entity.pdbx_description
1 polymer ?
#
loop_
_entity_poly.entity_id
_entity_poly.type
_entity_poly.pdbx_seq_one_letter_code
_entity_poly.pdbx_strand_id
1 'polypeptide(L)'
;MADRSTDKGTPAAASGPDPGSAEALLQLWLARVENVDAVWADMTPGPSADAVASRIGAVPKTFLDDRVRVVALAGDILESDRGRTQESTDVVTVLDDVTATGSSAARRGAAIALWLWAGEEELGPLVPPLARGHAARALAAMAFRLAPVVDPSEWISDAERRDEAARTFLFWSGQLPAGEDRDTASSLLAMRDSLQRNGALAASAAEHAHRLEVTRKLEEARAREAAARYTHE
;
A
#
# COMPACT_ATOMS: atom_id res chain seq x y z
N MET A 1 51.25 -39.01 -9.12
CA MET A 1 51.46 -37.56 -9.19
C MET A 1 50.09 -36.94 -9.35
N ALA A 2 49.67 -36.15 -8.37
CA ALA A 2 48.33 -35.59 -8.23
C ALA A 2 48.04 -34.56 -9.33
N ASP A 3 46.78 -34.45 -9.76
CA ASP A 3 46.08 -33.18 -9.56
C ASP A 3 44.56 -33.38 -9.55
N ARG A 4 43.92 -32.95 -8.45
CA ARG A 4 42.48 -32.84 -8.28
C ARG A 4 42.17 -31.37 -8.50
N SER A 5 41.66 -31.00 -9.67
CA SER A 5 41.06 -29.67 -9.86
C SER A 5 39.60 -29.73 -9.43
N THR A 6 39.37 -29.50 -8.14
CA THR A 6 38.06 -29.18 -7.59
C THR A 6 37.67 -27.78 -8.03
N ASP A 7 36.79 -27.70 -9.02
CA ASP A 7 36.09 -26.48 -9.39
C ASP A 7 35.11 -26.13 -8.25
N LYS A 8 35.53 -25.22 -7.37
CA LYS A 8 34.68 -24.67 -6.31
C LYS A 8 33.74 -23.65 -6.96
N GLY A 9 32.54 -24.12 -7.29
CA GLY A 9 31.41 -23.25 -7.56
C GLY A 9 31.26 -22.24 -6.43
N THR A 10 31.46 -20.97 -6.79
CA THR A 10 31.16 -19.84 -5.90
C THR A 10 29.64 -19.83 -5.70
N PRO A 11 29.11 -19.87 -4.47
CA PRO A 11 27.67 -19.74 -4.28
C PRO A 11 27.29 -18.35 -4.76
N ALA A 12 26.42 -18.29 -5.78
CA ALA A 12 25.79 -17.06 -6.20
C ALA A 12 25.16 -16.42 -4.95
N ALA A 13 25.64 -15.24 -4.57
CA ALA A 13 24.98 -14.43 -3.57
C ALA A 13 23.52 -14.30 -4.01
N ALA A 14 22.59 -14.74 -3.15
CA ALA A 14 21.16 -14.61 -3.40
C ALA A 14 20.91 -13.14 -3.73
N SER A 15 20.70 -12.85 -5.02
CA SER A 15 20.37 -11.51 -5.47
C SER A 15 19.05 -11.17 -4.80
N GLY A 16 19.00 -10.05 -4.07
CA GLY A 16 17.75 -9.60 -3.46
C GLY A 16 16.63 -9.55 -4.52
N PRO A 17 15.36 -9.61 -4.09
CA PRO A 17 14.24 -9.53 -5.03
C PRO A 17 14.38 -8.28 -5.89
N ASP A 18 14.04 -8.40 -7.18
CA ASP A 18 13.96 -7.25 -8.09
C ASP A 18 13.11 -6.15 -7.41
N PRO A 19 13.60 -4.90 -7.30
CA PRO A 19 12.88 -3.82 -6.60
C PRO A 19 11.45 -3.61 -7.12
N GLY A 20 11.17 -4.00 -8.36
CA GLY A 20 9.82 -3.92 -8.94
C GLY A 20 8.95 -5.17 -8.73
N SER A 21 9.50 -6.24 -8.14
CA SER A 21 8.82 -7.54 -7.95
C SER A 21 7.69 -7.46 -6.92
N ALA A 22 6.71 -8.36 -7.06
CA ALA A 22 5.58 -8.44 -6.13
C ALA A 22 6.03 -8.59 -4.66
N GLU A 23 7.07 -9.39 -4.41
CA GLU A 23 7.63 -9.58 -3.07
C GLU A 23 8.28 -8.31 -2.52
N ALA A 24 9.08 -7.60 -3.32
CA ALA A 24 9.71 -6.34 -2.90
C ALA A 24 8.67 -5.26 -2.56
N LEU A 25 7.62 -5.14 -3.38
CA LEU A 25 6.50 -4.23 -3.12
C LEU A 25 5.77 -4.59 -1.82
N LEU A 26 5.48 -5.88 -1.58
CA LEU A 26 4.87 -6.31 -0.33
C LEU A 26 5.77 -6.06 0.89
N GLN A 27 7.09 -6.20 0.75
CA GLN A 27 8.04 -5.85 1.81
C GLN A 27 7.99 -4.35 2.14
N LEU A 28 7.91 -3.47 1.14
CA LEU A 28 7.71 -2.02 1.36
C LEU A 28 6.42 -1.75 2.13
N TRP A 29 5.33 -2.45 1.78
CA TRP A 29 4.07 -2.34 2.51
C TRP A 29 4.21 -2.78 3.98
N LEU A 30 4.81 -3.94 4.23
CA LEU A 30 4.95 -4.49 5.58
C LEU A 30 5.88 -3.68 6.48
N ALA A 31 6.91 -3.06 5.90
CA ALA A 31 7.83 -2.18 6.64
C ALA A 31 7.15 -0.94 7.24
N ARG A 32 5.94 -0.59 6.77
CA ARG A 32 5.14 0.51 7.31
C ARG A 32 4.47 0.19 8.64
N VAL A 33 4.37 -1.09 9.01
CA VAL A 33 3.83 -1.57 10.31
C VAL A 33 2.46 -0.95 10.62
N GLU A 34 1.57 -0.95 9.64
CA GLU A 34 0.23 -0.37 9.79
C GLU A 34 -0.62 -1.16 10.81
N ASN A 35 -1.28 -0.48 11.74
CA ASN A 35 -2.11 -1.12 12.76
C ASN A 35 -3.56 -1.28 12.27
N VAL A 36 -3.89 -2.47 11.77
CA VAL A 36 -5.21 -2.82 11.24
C VAL A 36 -6.33 -2.60 12.26
N ASP A 37 -6.13 -2.97 13.52
CA ASP A 37 -7.15 -2.83 14.57
C ASP A 37 -7.43 -1.35 14.88
N ALA A 38 -6.40 -0.53 14.90
CA ALA A 38 -6.54 0.92 15.07
C ALA A 38 -7.29 1.55 13.89
N VAL A 39 -7.02 1.11 12.65
CA VAL A 39 -7.76 1.58 11.47
C VAL A 39 -9.25 1.26 11.62
N TRP A 40 -9.60 0.03 12.00
CA TRP A 40 -11.01 -0.33 12.24
C TRP A 40 -11.63 0.49 13.36
N ALA A 41 -10.90 0.72 14.45
CA ALA A 41 -11.37 1.48 15.61
C ALA A 41 -11.72 2.93 15.25
N ASP A 42 -10.89 3.59 14.44
CA ASP A 42 -10.97 5.02 14.14
C ASP A 42 -11.72 5.34 12.83
N MET A 43 -12.43 4.36 12.25
CA MET A 43 -13.15 4.56 11.00
C MET A 43 -14.23 5.64 11.09
N THR A 44 -14.33 6.42 10.03
CA THR A 44 -15.39 7.42 9.83
C THR A 44 -16.31 7.00 8.68
N PRO A 45 -17.54 7.52 8.59
CA PRO A 45 -18.40 7.25 7.43
C PRO A 45 -17.76 7.75 6.12
N GLY A 46 -17.73 6.89 5.10
CA GLY A 46 -17.30 7.20 3.75
C GLY A 46 -18.39 6.92 2.71
N PRO A 47 -18.09 7.18 1.43
CA PRO A 47 -19.02 6.86 0.34
C PRO A 47 -19.23 5.35 0.18
N SER A 48 -20.22 4.94 -0.61
CA SER A 48 -20.44 3.52 -0.88
C SER A 48 -19.27 2.93 -1.67
N ALA A 49 -18.99 1.65 -1.44
CA ALA A 49 -17.98 0.90 -2.21
C ALA A 49 -18.29 0.95 -3.71
N ASP A 50 -19.57 0.86 -4.10
CA ASP A 50 -20.02 0.94 -5.49
C ASP A 50 -19.72 2.30 -6.15
N ALA A 51 -19.84 3.41 -5.42
CA ALA A 51 -19.53 4.73 -5.95
C ALA A 51 -18.03 4.91 -6.18
N VAL A 52 -17.20 4.42 -5.25
CA VAL A 52 -15.74 4.39 -5.41
C VAL A 52 -15.35 3.45 -6.54
N ALA A 53 -15.94 2.25 -6.61
CA ALA A 53 -15.71 1.30 -7.69
C ALA A 53 -16.07 1.92 -9.05
N SER A 54 -17.23 2.55 -9.17
CA SER A 54 -17.62 3.26 -10.41
C SER A 54 -16.59 4.30 -10.83
N ARG A 55 -16.03 5.04 -9.86
CA ARG A 55 -14.95 6.02 -10.13
C ARG A 55 -13.65 5.37 -10.58
N ILE A 56 -13.25 4.22 -10.02
CA ILE A 56 -12.10 3.43 -10.49
C ILE A 56 -12.31 2.99 -11.94
N GLY A 57 -13.53 2.55 -12.30
CA GLY A 57 -13.87 2.15 -13.67
C GLY A 57 -13.79 3.29 -14.68
N ALA A 58 -13.85 4.54 -14.20
CA ALA A 58 -13.83 5.75 -15.02
C ALA A 58 -12.43 6.39 -15.15
N VAL A 59 -11.35 5.74 -14.64
CA VAL A 59 -9.99 6.29 -14.73
C VAL A 59 -9.60 6.56 -16.21
N PRO A 60 -9.23 7.80 -16.58
CA PRO A 60 -8.78 8.10 -17.92
C PRO A 60 -7.48 7.36 -18.25
N LYS A 61 -7.36 6.81 -19.46
CA LYS A 61 -6.12 6.13 -19.90
C LYS A 61 -4.89 7.04 -19.84
N THR A 62 -5.07 8.33 -20.10
CA THR A 62 -4.03 9.37 -20.01
C THR A 62 -3.47 9.51 -18.59
N PHE A 63 -4.27 9.23 -17.56
CA PHE A 63 -3.88 9.26 -16.16
C PHE A 63 -2.90 8.12 -15.79
N LEU A 64 -2.89 7.04 -16.58
CA LEU A 64 -2.08 5.84 -16.36
C LEU A 64 -0.84 5.77 -17.26
N ASP A 65 -0.66 6.77 -18.13
CA ASP A 65 0.47 6.87 -19.06
C ASP A 65 1.79 6.93 -18.29
N ASP A 66 2.77 6.17 -18.77
CA ASP A 66 4.11 6.03 -18.16
C ASP A 66 4.87 7.37 -18.03
N ARG A 67 4.48 8.38 -18.80
CA ARG A 67 5.06 9.73 -18.74
C ARG A 67 4.52 10.57 -17.58
N VAL A 68 3.40 10.16 -16.97
CA VAL A 68 2.80 10.86 -15.83
C VAL A 68 3.65 10.60 -14.58
N ARG A 69 4.16 11.69 -14.01
CA ARG A 69 4.92 11.66 -12.75
C ARG A 69 3.94 11.70 -11.58
N VAL A 70 3.74 10.57 -10.90
CA VAL A 70 2.78 10.45 -9.79
C VAL A 70 3.04 11.43 -8.63
N VAL A 71 4.30 11.78 -8.37
CA VAL A 71 4.67 12.82 -7.37
C VAL A 71 4.12 14.20 -7.76
N ALA A 72 4.27 14.59 -9.03
CA ALA A 72 3.77 15.88 -9.51
C ALA A 72 2.24 15.89 -9.49
N LEU A 73 1.63 14.80 -9.95
CA LEU A 73 0.19 14.60 -9.96
C LEU A 73 -0.43 14.72 -8.55
N ALA A 74 0.21 14.15 -7.53
CA ALA A 74 -0.23 14.30 -6.15
C ALA A 74 -0.14 15.73 -5.63
N GLY A 75 0.88 16.50 -6.06
CA GLY A 75 0.99 17.92 -5.75
C GLY A 75 -0.18 18.73 -6.28
N ASP A 76 -0.65 18.41 -7.50
CA ASP A 76 -1.79 19.08 -8.12
C ASP A 76 -3.13 18.68 -7.47
N ILE A 77 -3.32 17.40 -7.13
CA ILE A 77 -4.62 16.86 -6.67
C ILE A 77 -4.84 17.06 -5.18
N LEU A 78 -3.84 16.70 -4.38
CA LEU A 78 -3.99 16.72 -2.92
C LEU A 78 -3.76 18.11 -2.36
N GLU A 79 -3.37 19.09 -3.21
CA GLU A 79 -2.88 20.40 -2.81
C GLU A 79 -1.81 20.26 -1.71
N SER A 80 -1.07 19.14 -1.78
CA SER A 80 -0.04 18.80 -0.81
C SER A 80 0.90 19.99 -0.76
N ASP A 81 1.08 20.54 0.43
CA ASP A 81 1.80 21.79 0.65
C ASP A 81 3.33 21.67 0.39
N ARG A 82 3.71 20.67 -0.43
CA ARG A 82 5.05 20.25 -0.83
C ARG A 82 5.95 19.93 0.35
N GLY A 83 5.42 19.19 1.33
CA GLY A 83 6.16 18.75 2.52
C GLY A 83 6.18 19.77 3.66
N ARG A 84 5.33 20.81 3.62
CA ARG A 84 5.18 21.78 4.73
C ARG A 84 4.42 21.22 5.93
N THR A 85 3.65 20.15 5.74
CA THR A 85 3.01 19.37 6.81
C THR A 85 3.56 17.95 6.81
N GLN A 86 3.53 17.27 7.97
CA GLN A 86 3.96 15.87 8.08
C GLN A 86 3.19 14.98 7.10
N GLU A 87 1.87 15.17 6.99
CA GLU A 87 1.02 14.43 6.05
C GLU A 87 1.48 14.60 4.59
N SER A 88 1.85 15.82 4.19
CA SER A 88 2.37 16.07 2.85
C SER A 88 3.74 15.44 2.63
N THR A 89 4.60 15.38 3.66
CA THR A 89 5.90 14.70 3.60
C THR A 89 5.70 13.20 3.42
N ASP A 90 4.79 12.58 4.17
CA ASP A 90 4.52 11.15 4.10
C ASP A 90 4.00 10.73 2.71
N VAL A 91 3.15 11.56 2.09
CA VAL A 91 2.68 11.36 0.71
C VAL A 91 3.86 11.39 -0.27
N VAL A 92 4.74 12.38 -0.17
CA VAL A 92 5.91 12.51 -1.06
C VAL A 92 6.84 11.30 -0.89
N THR A 93 7.13 10.88 0.35
CA THR A 93 7.95 9.70 0.62
C THR A 93 7.38 8.45 -0.04
N VAL A 94 6.07 8.19 0.11
CA VAL A 94 5.43 7.04 -0.54
C VAL A 94 5.58 7.09 -2.06
N LEU A 95 5.42 8.26 -2.68
CA LEU A 95 5.48 8.39 -4.14
C LEU A 95 6.91 8.37 -4.69
N ASP A 96 7.88 8.81 -3.90
CA ASP A 96 9.31 8.62 -4.18
C ASP A 96 9.67 7.13 -4.12
N ASP A 97 9.19 6.40 -3.12
CA ASP A 97 9.34 4.94 -3.04
C ASP A 97 8.70 4.25 -4.24
N VAL A 98 7.48 4.63 -4.63
CA VAL A 98 6.81 4.13 -5.84
C VAL A 98 7.70 4.33 -7.07
N THR A 99 8.29 5.52 -7.21
CA THR A 99 9.18 5.85 -8.32
C THR A 99 10.46 5.02 -8.28
N ALA A 100 11.05 4.85 -7.11
CA ALA A 100 12.29 4.10 -6.90
C ALA A 100 12.14 2.60 -7.21
N THR A 101 10.94 2.04 -7.04
CA THR A 101 10.68 0.63 -7.38
C THR A 101 10.82 0.32 -8.88
N GLY A 102 10.63 1.32 -9.74
CA GLY A 102 10.54 1.10 -11.20
C GLY A 102 9.32 0.28 -11.65
N SER A 103 8.42 -0.12 -10.73
CA SER A 103 7.29 -0.99 -11.03
C SER A 103 6.14 -0.21 -11.68
N SER A 104 5.73 -0.63 -12.88
CA SER A 104 4.56 -0.09 -13.55
C SER A 104 3.26 -0.37 -12.77
N ALA A 105 3.18 -1.51 -12.07
CA ALA A 105 2.05 -1.87 -11.23
C ALA A 105 1.93 -0.91 -10.02
N ALA A 106 3.02 -0.70 -9.28
CA ALA A 106 3.03 0.23 -8.15
C ALA A 106 2.65 1.66 -8.59
N ARG A 107 3.24 2.13 -9.70
CA ARG A 107 2.94 3.44 -10.28
C ARG A 107 1.47 3.58 -10.67
N ARG A 108 0.90 2.59 -11.36
CA ARG A 108 -0.53 2.59 -11.75
C ARG A 108 -1.44 2.51 -10.53
N GLY A 109 -1.08 1.72 -9.52
CA GLY A 109 -1.82 1.64 -8.26
C GLY A 109 -1.92 2.99 -7.56
N ALA A 110 -0.79 3.71 -7.44
CA ALA A 110 -0.76 5.06 -6.91
C ALA A 110 -1.56 6.05 -7.77
N ALA A 111 -1.45 5.98 -9.10
CA ALA A 111 -2.22 6.82 -10.01
C ALA A 111 -3.73 6.61 -9.87
N ILE A 112 -4.21 5.35 -9.83
CA ILE A 112 -5.64 5.09 -9.63
C ILE A 112 -6.13 5.64 -8.28
N ALA A 113 -5.34 5.52 -7.21
CA ALA A 113 -5.69 6.13 -5.93
C ALA A 113 -5.78 7.66 -6.02
N LEU A 114 -4.83 8.33 -6.69
CA LEU A 114 -4.86 9.77 -6.93
C LEU A 114 -6.10 10.20 -7.72
N TRP A 115 -6.51 9.42 -8.73
CA TRP A 115 -7.72 9.67 -9.50
C TRP A 115 -8.98 9.71 -8.64
N LEU A 116 -9.06 8.93 -7.56
CA LEU A 116 -10.25 8.90 -6.71
C LEU A 116 -10.57 10.27 -6.09
N TRP A 117 -9.54 11.05 -5.76
CA TRP A 117 -9.69 12.44 -5.31
C TRP A 117 -9.80 13.42 -6.49
N ALA A 118 -9.04 13.22 -7.57
CA ALA A 118 -9.06 14.13 -8.73
C ALA A 118 -10.39 14.15 -9.48
N GLY A 119 -11.05 12.99 -9.58
CA GLY A 119 -12.27 12.81 -10.35
C GLY A 119 -13.49 13.54 -9.78
N GLU A 120 -13.36 14.27 -8.67
CA GLU A 120 -14.45 15.09 -8.11
C GLU A 120 -14.90 16.19 -9.08
N GLU A 121 -13.98 16.84 -9.79
CA GLU A 121 -14.34 17.90 -10.75
C GLU A 121 -15.08 17.36 -11.97
N GLU A 122 -14.71 16.17 -12.44
CA GLU A 122 -15.26 15.57 -13.66
C GLU A 122 -16.50 14.70 -13.41
N LEU A 123 -16.53 13.97 -12.29
CA LEU A 123 -17.57 12.99 -11.96
C LEU A 123 -18.50 13.45 -10.83
N GLY A 124 -18.28 14.65 -10.30
CA GLY A 124 -18.99 15.19 -9.15
C GLY A 124 -18.48 14.67 -7.80
N PRO A 125 -18.92 15.27 -6.68
CA PRO A 125 -18.47 14.88 -5.35
C PRO A 125 -19.03 13.53 -4.92
N LEU A 126 -18.25 12.78 -4.13
CA LEU A 126 -18.73 11.63 -3.39
C LEU A 126 -19.42 12.09 -2.10
N VAL A 127 -20.43 11.35 -1.66
CA VAL A 127 -21.18 11.66 -0.45
C VAL A 127 -21.22 10.42 0.46
N PRO A 128 -20.64 10.47 1.66
CA PRO A 128 -19.65 11.44 2.17
C PRO A 128 -18.40 11.60 1.29
N PRO A 129 -17.66 12.73 1.37
CA PRO A 129 -16.43 12.92 0.61
C PRO A 129 -15.31 11.97 1.07
N LEU A 130 -14.33 11.74 0.19
CA LEU A 130 -13.17 10.94 0.53
C LEU A 130 -12.24 11.69 1.49
N ALA A 131 -11.82 11.00 2.55
CA ALA A 131 -10.86 11.53 3.51
C ALA A 131 -9.48 11.72 2.85
N ARG A 132 -8.80 12.83 3.18
CA ARG A 132 -7.43 13.13 2.72
C ARG A 132 -6.36 12.93 3.80
N GLY A 133 -6.72 12.94 5.08
CA GLY A 133 -5.77 12.82 6.21
C GLY A 133 -5.02 11.48 6.29
N HIS A 134 -5.42 10.49 5.48
CA HIS A 134 -4.74 9.19 5.37
C HIS A 134 -4.29 8.89 3.93
N ALA A 135 -4.08 9.92 3.11
CA ALA A 135 -3.71 9.76 1.70
C ALA A 135 -2.44 8.93 1.52
N ALA A 136 -1.38 9.17 2.31
CA ALA A 136 -0.14 8.40 2.21
C ALA A 136 -0.36 6.88 2.45
N ARG A 137 -1.18 6.54 3.44
CA ARG A 137 -1.53 5.15 3.78
C ARG A 137 -2.37 4.50 2.67
N ALA A 138 -3.38 5.20 2.16
CA ALA A 138 -4.19 4.71 1.04
C ALA A 138 -3.36 4.53 -0.25
N LEU A 139 -2.48 5.48 -0.57
CA LEU A 139 -1.54 5.38 -1.70
C LEU A 139 -0.62 4.17 -1.55
N ALA A 140 0.00 3.99 -0.38
CA ALA A 140 0.87 2.86 -0.10
C ALA A 140 0.14 1.52 -0.20
N ALA A 141 -1.10 1.43 0.31
CA ALA A 141 -1.88 0.21 0.21
C ALA A 141 -2.19 -0.15 -1.26
N MET A 142 -2.60 0.83 -2.06
CA MET A 142 -2.89 0.58 -3.47
C MET A 142 -1.62 0.19 -4.23
N ALA A 143 -0.51 0.91 -4.03
CA ALA A 143 0.73 0.70 -4.77
C ALA A 143 1.55 -0.52 -4.33
N PHE A 144 1.60 -0.82 -3.02
CA PHE A 144 2.52 -1.79 -2.44
C PHE A 144 1.83 -3.03 -1.87
N ARG A 145 0.52 -2.97 -1.58
CA ARG A 145 -0.23 -4.12 -1.07
C ARG A 145 -1.08 -4.80 -2.14
N LEU A 146 -1.89 -4.03 -2.88
CA LEU A 146 -2.85 -4.59 -3.84
C LEU A 146 -2.25 -4.78 -5.25
N ALA A 147 -1.56 -3.76 -5.79
CA ALA A 147 -0.95 -3.85 -7.12
C ALA A 147 0.00 -5.04 -7.35
N PRO A 148 0.77 -5.55 -6.36
CA PRO A 148 1.59 -6.74 -6.57
C PRO A 148 0.79 -8.06 -6.68
N VAL A 149 -0.48 -8.08 -6.25
CA VAL A 149 -1.30 -9.31 -6.24
C VAL A 149 -2.46 -9.29 -7.23
N VAL A 150 -2.89 -8.10 -7.67
CA VAL A 150 -3.90 -7.90 -8.72
C VAL A 150 -3.43 -6.78 -9.62
N ASP A 151 -3.32 -7.03 -10.93
CA ASP A 151 -2.85 -6.00 -11.87
C ASP A 151 -3.83 -4.80 -11.86
N PRO A 152 -3.35 -3.55 -11.76
CA PRO A 152 -4.21 -2.38 -11.75
C PRO A 152 -5.15 -2.24 -12.97
N SER A 153 -4.84 -2.86 -14.10
CA SER A 153 -5.74 -2.92 -15.26
C SER A 153 -6.99 -3.78 -15.02
N GLU A 154 -6.90 -4.79 -14.14
CA GLU A 154 -8.04 -5.58 -13.71
C GLU A 154 -8.97 -4.78 -12.81
N TRP A 155 -8.46 -3.83 -12.00
CA TRP A 155 -9.32 -2.97 -11.18
C TRP A 155 -10.26 -2.12 -12.05
N ILE A 156 -9.86 -1.82 -13.29
CA ILE A 156 -10.65 -1.05 -14.24
C ILE A 156 -11.60 -1.96 -15.02
N SER A 157 -11.17 -3.16 -15.39
CA SER A 157 -11.89 -4.03 -16.32
C SER A 157 -12.77 -5.10 -15.67
N ASP A 158 -12.39 -5.59 -14.49
CA ASP A 158 -13.07 -6.65 -13.76
C ASP A 158 -13.84 -6.10 -12.55
N ALA A 159 -15.12 -6.44 -12.44
CA ALA A 159 -15.99 -5.89 -11.40
C ALA A 159 -15.61 -6.36 -9.99
N GLU A 160 -15.15 -7.61 -9.83
CA GLU A 160 -14.74 -8.12 -8.52
C GLU A 160 -13.42 -7.49 -8.06
N ARG A 161 -12.46 -7.32 -8.98
CA ARG A 161 -11.20 -6.62 -8.70
C ARG A 161 -11.40 -5.14 -8.42
N ARG A 162 -12.39 -4.53 -9.07
CA ARG A 162 -12.78 -3.15 -8.82
C ARG A 162 -13.38 -2.96 -7.43
N ASP A 163 -14.26 -3.86 -7.01
CA ASP A 163 -14.83 -3.89 -5.65
C ASP A 163 -13.73 -4.08 -4.60
N GLU A 164 -12.80 -5.02 -4.83
CA GLU A 164 -11.63 -5.23 -3.96
C GLU A 164 -10.77 -3.96 -3.82
N ALA A 165 -10.46 -3.30 -4.94
CA ALA A 165 -9.70 -2.05 -4.96
C ALA A 165 -10.42 -0.91 -4.23
N ALA A 166 -11.74 -0.76 -4.44
CA ALA A 166 -12.55 0.25 -3.77
C ALA A 166 -12.58 0.05 -2.25
N ARG A 167 -12.80 -1.20 -1.80
CA ARG A 167 -12.82 -1.56 -0.38
C ARG A 167 -11.45 -1.41 0.27
N THR A 168 -10.38 -1.80 -0.43
CA THR A 168 -9.01 -1.60 0.03
C THR A 168 -8.70 -0.13 0.22
N PHE A 169 -9.05 0.71 -0.77
CA PHE A 169 -8.85 2.14 -0.68
C PHE A 169 -9.62 2.77 0.48
N LEU A 170 -10.92 2.48 0.61
CA LEU A 170 -11.76 3.00 1.70
C LEU A 170 -11.25 2.58 3.08
N PHE A 171 -10.87 1.31 3.23
CA PHE A 171 -10.32 0.81 4.48
C PHE A 171 -9.06 1.59 4.87
N TRP A 172 -8.09 1.71 3.96
CA TRP A 172 -6.84 2.40 4.24
C TRP A 172 -6.94 3.92 4.26
N SER A 173 -8.02 4.51 3.72
CA SER A 173 -8.38 5.92 3.93
C SER A 173 -9.08 6.17 5.27
N GLY A 174 -9.32 5.13 6.08
CA GLY A 174 -10.00 5.23 7.38
C GLY A 174 -11.51 5.44 7.27
N GLN A 175 -12.12 4.94 6.19
CA GLN A 175 -13.53 5.16 5.90
C GLN A 175 -14.33 3.86 5.73
N LEU A 176 -15.48 3.81 6.40
CA LEU A 176 -16.44 2.73 6.30
C LEU A 176 -17.35 2.95 5.07
N PRO A 177 -17.58 1.94 4.21
CA PRO A 177 -18.50 2.09 3.08
C PRO A 177 -19.91 2.47 3.54
N ALA A 178 -20.55 3.40 2.83
CA ALA A 178 -21.91 3.82 3.16
C ALA A 178 -22.90 2.63 3.15
N GLY A 179 -23.67 2.50 4.24
CA GLY A 179 -24.65 1.43 4.40
C GLY A 179 -24.11 0.12 4.99
N GLU A 180 -22.81 0.04 5.26
CA GLU A 180 -22.18 -1.11 5.92
C GLU A 180 -21.83 -0.76 7.38
N ASP A 181 -21.96 -1.72 8.29
CA ASP A 181 -21.33 -1.65 9.60
C ASP A 181 -19.91 -2.25 9.56
N ARG A 182 -19.15 -2.12 10.66
CA ARG A 182 -17.77 -2.60 10.75
C ARG A 182 -17.65 -4.10 10.47
N ASP A 183 -18.57 -4.89 11.00
CA ASP A 183 -18.54 -6.35 10.88
C ASP A 183 -18.81 -6.77 9.43
N THR A 184 -19.77 -6.12 8.77
CA THR A 184 -20.08 -6.34 7.36
C THR A 184 -18.92 -5.91 6.47
N ALA A 185 -18.39 -4.70 6.66
CA ALA A 185 -17.29 -4.19 5.84
C ALA A 185 -16.02 -5.03 5.99
N SER A 186 -15.68 -5.45 7.21
CA SER A 186 -14.52 -6.32 7.46
C SER A 186 -14.69 -7.70 6.84
N SER A 187 -15.88 -8.30 6.95
CA SER A 187 -16.20 -9.59 6.33
C SER A 187 -16.09 -9.53 4.81
N LEU A 188 -16.63 -8.48 4.18
CA LEU A 188 -16.57 -8.28 2.74
C LEU A 188 -15.16 -7.99 2.26
N LEU A 189 -14.39 -7.17 2.97
CA LEU A 189 -12.98 -6.92 2.65
C LEU A 189 -12.17 -8.21 2.71
N ALA A 190 -12.31 -9.01 3.78
CA ALA A 190 -11.60 -10.28 3.92
C ALA A 190 -11.98 -11.28 2.80
N MET A 191 -13.26 -11.35 2.44
CA MET A 191 -13.75 -12.20 1.35
C MET A 191 -13.13 -11.82 0.00
N ARG A 192 -12.85 -10.54 -0.22
CA ARG A 192 -12.28 -10.00 -1.47
C ARG A 192 -10.76 -9.97 -1.49
N ASP A 193 -10.07 -10.07 -0.36
CA ASP A 193 -8.62 -9.87 -0.25
C ASP A 193 -7.80 -10.92 -1.02
N SER A 194 -7.28 -10.54 -2.20
CA SER A 194 -6.48 -11.40 -3.05
C SER A 194 -5.13 -11.74 -2.47
N LEU A 195 -4.58 -10.87 -1.61
CA LEU A 195 -3.34 -11.18 -0.90
C LEU A 195 -3.54 -12.42 -0.02
N GLN A 196 -4.63 -12.49 0.73
CA GLN A 196 -4.96 -13.66 1.55
C GLN A 196 -5.24 -14.91 0.71
N ARG A 197 -5.83 -14.75 -0.48
CA ARG A 197 -6.08 -15.87 -1.40
C ARG A 197 -4.82 -16.40 -2.08
N ASN A 198 -3.80 -15.56 -2.27
CA ASN A 198 -2.51 -15.97 -2.82
C ASN A 198 -1.63 -16.58 -1.72
N GLY A 199 -1.78 -17.88 -1.46
CA GLY A 199 -1.12 -18.56 -0.35
C GLY A 199 0.42 -18.43 -0.31
N ALA A 200 1.09 -18.38 -1.46
CA ALA A 200 2.55 -18.22 -1.52
C ALA A 200 2.99 -16.81 -1.12
N LEU A 201 2.35 -15.77 -1.68
CA LEU A 201 2.64 -14.38 -1.32
C LEU A 201 2.19 -14.06 0.11
N ALA A 202 1.06 -14.61 0.55
CA ALA A 202 0.60 -14.51 1.93
C ALA A 202 1.61 -15.10 2.92
N ALA A 203 2.18 -16.27 2.61
CA ALA A 203 3.20 -16.90 3.43
C ALA A 203 4.48 -16.05 3.51
N SER A 204 5.01 -15.58 2.37
CA SER A 204 6.19 -14.69 2.36
C SER A 204 5.92 -13.39 3.14
N ALA A 205 4.74 -12.80 2.95
CA ALA A 205 4.34 -11.61 3.70
C ALA A 205 4.27 -11.86 5.21
N ALA A 206 3.71 -13.00 5.64
CA ALA A 206 3.63 -13.38 7.04
C ALA A 206 5.02 -13.62 7.66
N GLU A 207 5.92 -14.30 6.95
CA GLU A 207 7.31 -14.52 7.39
C GLU A 207 8.06 -13.19 7.54
N HIS A 208 7.89 -12.26 6.60
CA HIS A 208 8.51 -10.95 6.69
C HIS A 208 7.94 -10.12 7.86
N ALA A 209 6.62 -10.09 8.02
CA ALA A 209 5.97 -9.44 9.16
C ALA A 209 6.48 -9.99 10.51
N HIS A 210 6.65 -11.32 10.60
CA HIS A 210 7.21 -11.95 11.80
C HIS A 210 8.65 -11.49 12.09
N ARG A 211 9.50 -11.40 11.06
CA ARG A 211 10.88 -10.90 11.22
C ARG A 211 10.94 -9.44 11.69
N LEU A 212 10.07 -8.59 11.17
CA LEU A 212 9.97 -7.18 11.62
C LEU A 212 9.55 -7.11 13.09
N GLU A 213 8.55 -7.90 13.47
CA GLU A 213 8.07 -7.96 14.86
C GLU A 213 9.13 -8.45 15.84
N VAL A 214 9.90 -9.47 15.48
CA VAL A 214 11.02 -9.97 16.31
C VAL A 214 12.10 -8.90 16.46
N THR A 215 12.46 -8.22 15.37
CA THR A 215 13.45 -7.12 15.39
C THR A 215 12.99 -5.99 16.32
N ARG A 216 11.72 -5.56 16.18
CA ARG A 216 11.11 -4.54 17.04
C ARG A 216 11.18 -4.91 18.52
N LYS A 217 10.81 -6.14 18.88
CA LYS A 217 10.88 -6.63 20.27
C LYS A 217 12.30 -6.62 20.84
N LEU A 218 13.30 -6.98 20.03
CA LEU A 218 14.70 -6.95 20.43
C LEU A 218 15.20 -5.52 20.64
N GLU A 219 14.81 -4.58 19.79
CA GLU A 219 15.13 -3.15 19.95
C GLU A 219 14.48 -2.56 21.20
N GLU A 220 13.19 -2.82 21.43
CA GLU A 220 12.47 -2.40 22.64
C GLU A 220 13.08 -2.99 23.92
N ALA A 221 13.57 -4.23 23.89
CA ALA A 221 14.28 -4.84 25.02
C ALA A 221 15.62 -4.15 25.29
N ARG A 222 16.42 -3.90 24.23
CA ARG A 222 17.71 -3.18 24.35
C ARG A 222 17.53 -1.75 24.85
N ALA A 223 16.51 -1.04 24.38
CA ALA A 223 16.19 0.31 24.83
C ALA A 223 15.83 0.33 26.34
N ARG A 224 15.03 -0.65 26.80
CA ARG A 224 14.70 -0.82 28.22
C ARG A 224 15.93 -1.12 29.08
N GLU A 225 16.81 -2.00 28.61
CA GLU A 225 18.06 -2.31 29.32
C GLU A 225 19.01 -1.11 29.40
N ALA A 226 19.13 -0.32 28.33
CA ALA A 226 19.94 0.89 28.32
C ALA A 226 19.40 1.96 29.29
N ALA A 227 18.08 2.20 29.27
CA ALA A 227 17.43 3.13 30.20
C ALA A 227 17.60 2.70 31.67
N ALA A 228 17.50 1.40 31.96
CA ALA A 228 17.72 0.86 33.30
C ALA A 228 19.16 1.06 33.79
N ARG A 229 20.16 0.99 32.90
CA ARG A 229 21.58 1.23 33.26
C ARG A 229 21.87 2.70 33.55
N TYR A 230 21.32 3.63 32.77
CA TYR A 230 21.50 5.08 32.99
C TYR A 230 20.81 5.61 34.27
N THR A 231 19.84 4.88 34.83
CA THR A 231 19.14 5.28 36.06
C THR A 231 19.80 4.73 37.33
N HIS A 232 20.92 4.00 37.21
CA HIS A 232 21.66 3.38 38.32
C HIS A 232 23.12 3.87 38.45
N GLU A 233 23.49 4.91 37.70
CA GLU A 233 24.69 5.77 37.93
C GLU A 233 24.26 7.10 38.56
#